data_AF-T1A1U8-F1
#
_entry.id   AF-T1A1U8-F1
#
_cell.length_a   1.000
_cell.length_b   1.000
_cell.length_c   1.000
_cell.angle_alpha   90.00
_cell.angle_beta   90.00
_cell.angle_gamma   90.00
#
_symmetry.space_group_name_H-M   'P 1'
#
loop_
_entity.id
_entity.type
_entity.pdbx_description
1 polymer ?
#
loop_
_entity_poly.entity_id
_entity_poly.type
_entity_poly.pdbx_seq_one_letter_code
_entity_poly.pdbx_strand_id
1 'polypeptide(L)'
;MSRTLKPLALALGTLLLAGCVNPGGLKPQQAPLAANSLAMGRTLSGVPRQTAAWPAADWWHSFDDAQLDHLIHTALASSPDLAVATARVRQAEAAAAGADAARMPTLGAGVSADGIRIPPTVIGAPLGGHYST
;
A
#
# COMPACT_ATOMS: atom_id res chain seq x y z
N MET A 1 12.09 -14.26 -49.25
CA MET A 1 12.71 -13.52 -48.11
C MET A 1 11.69 -12.93 -47.12
N SER A 2 10.39 -12.79 -47.44
CA SER A 2 9.38 -12.20 -46.53
C SER A 2 8.80 -13.15 -45.46
N ARG A 3 8.96 -14.47 -45.60
CA ARG A 3 8.41 -15.46 -44.67
C ARG A 3 9.16 -15.57 -43.34
N THR A 4 10.46 -15.23 -43.31
CA THR A 4 11.29 -15.26 -42.08
C THR A 4 11.26 -13.95 -41.29
N LEU A 5 10.80 -12.85 -41.89
CA LEU A 5 10.63 -11.56 -41.18
C LEU A 5 9.45 -11.56 -40.21
N LYS A 6 8.36 -12.25 -40.53
CA LYS A 6 7.18 -12.35 -39.65
C LYS A 6 7.46 -12.98 -38.28
N PRO A 7 8.12 -14.15 -38.16
CA PRO A 7 8.41 -14.75 -36.85
C PRO A 7 9.42 -13.91 -36.06
N LEU A 8 10.38 -13.25 -36.72
CA LEU A 8 11.34 -12.36 -36.07
C LEU A 8 10.65 -11.11 -35.49
N ALA A 9 9.74 -10.49 -36.23
CA ALA A 9 8.97 -9.34 -35.76
C ALA A 9 8.04 -9.70 -34.60
N LEU A 10 7.43 -10.90 -34.62
CA LEU A 10 6.60 -11.39 -33.52
C LEU A 10 7.43 -11.64 -32.25
N ALA A 11 8.60 -12.27 -32.38
CA ALA A 11 9.51 -12.54 -31.27
C ALA A 11 10.06 -11.24 -30.66
N LEU A 12 10.44 -10.27 -31.51
CA LEU A 12 10.88 -8.95 -31.06
C LEU A 12 9.75 -8.21 -30.34
N GLY A 13 8.52 -8.24 -30.88
CA GLY A 13 7.34 -7.69 -30.23
C GLY A 13 7.10 -8.28 -28.83
N THR A 14 7.15 -9.61 -28.67
CA THR A 14 7.01 -10.25 -27.36
C THR A 14 8.13 -9.90 -26.39
N LEU A 15 9.35 -9.71 -26.89
CA LEU A 15 10.51 -9.34 -26.06
C LEU A 15 10.41 -7.90 -25.56
N LEU A 16 9.89 -6.99 -26.38
CA LEU A 16 9.59 -5.61 -25.95
C LEU A 16 8.48 -5.53 -24.90
N LEU A 17 7.54 -6.48 -24.87
CA LEU A 17 6.47 -6.53 -23.85
C LEU A 17 6.91 -7.16 -22.52
N ALA A 18 7.99 -7.94 -22.49
CA ALA A 18 8.45 -8.67 -21.30
C ALA A 18 9.07 -7.78 -20.20
N GLY A 19 9.20 -6.47 -20.41
CA GLY A 19 9.83 -5.53 -19.46
C GLY A 19 8.89 -4.75 -18.54
N CYS A 20 7.58 -4.98 -18.58
CA CYS A 20 6.61 -4.07 -17.93
C CYS A 20 6.60 -4.15 -16.39
N VAL A 21 7.17 -5.19 -15.77
CA VAL A 21 7.25 -5.32 -14.30
C VAL A 21 8.64 -5.79 -13.87
N ASN A 22 9.36 -4.95 -13.12
CA ASN A 22 10.64 -5.29 -12.51
C ASN A 22 10.47 -5.50 -10.99
N PRO A 23 10.51 -6.74 -10.48
CA PRO A 23 10.44 -7.02 -9.03
C PRO A 23 11.78 -6.76 -8.31
N GLY A 24 12.80 -6.23 -9.00
CA GLY A 24 14.21 -6.14 -8.59
C GLY A 24 14.56 -5.38 -7.30
N GLY A 25 13.58 -5.02 -6.47
CA GLY A 25 13.76 -4.45 -5.13
C GLY A 25 13.12 -5.29 -4.00
N LEU A 26 12.34 -6.32 -4.31
CA LEU A 26 11.57 -7.10 -3.34
C LEU A 26 12.36 -8.26 -2.74
N LYS A 27 13.62 -8.02 -2.37
CA LYS A 27 14.41 -8.99 -1.59
C LYS A 27 14.48 -8.55 -0.13
N PRO A 28 14.38 -9.47 0.84
CA PRO A 28 14.67 -9.14 2.23
C PRO A 28 16.04 -8.45 2.31
N GLN A 29 16.08 -7.22 2.79
CA GLN A 29 17.35 -6.51 2.99
C GLN A 29 18.10 -7.04 4.23
N GLN A 30 17.42 -7.80 5.07
CA GLN A 30 17.97 -8.35 6.30
C GLN A 30 18.35 -9.83 6.08
N ALA A 31 19.61 -10.14 6.34
CA ALA A 31 20.05 -11.53 6.47
C ALA A 31 19.57 -12.07 7.83
N PRO A 32 18.93 -13.25 7.88
CA PRO A 32 18.58 -13.87 9.14
C PRO A 32 19.87 -14.14 9.94
N LEU A 33 19.83 -13.83 11.24
CA LEU A 33 20.93 -14.16 12.13
C LEU A 33 21.10 -15.68 12.17
N ALA A 34 22.34 -16.15 12.03
CA ALA A 34 22.61 -17.58 12.04
C ALA A 34 22.21 -18.17 13.40
N ALA A 35 21.31 -19.14 13.42
CA ALA A 35 20.77 -19.69 14.68
C ALA A 35 21.86 -20.24 15.63
N ASN A 36 23.00 -20.65 15.08
CA ASN A 36 24.18 -21.12 15.82
C ASN A 36 25.07 -20.00 16.37
N SER A 37 24.89 -18.73 15.97
CA SER A 37 25.61 -17.59 16.53
C SER A 37 25.03 -17.13 17.88
N LEU A 38 23.83 -17.61 18.23
CA LEU A 38 23.21 -17.37 19.52
C LEU A 38 23.65 -18.47 20.50
N ALA A 39 24.11 -18.09 21.69
CA ALA A 39 24.44 -19.02 22.78
C ALA A 39 23.22 -19.81 23.33
N MET A 40 22.05 -19.63 22.70
CA MET A 40 20.80 -20.35 22.98
C MET A 40 20.91 -21.86 22.74
N GLY A 41 21.88 -22.31 21.93
CA GLY A 41 22.11 -23.73 21.68
C GLY A 41 22.44 -24.56 22.92
N ARG A 42 22.97 -23.94 23.99
CA ARG A 42 23.19 -24.63 25.28
C ARG A 42 21.90 -24.71 26.10
N THR A 43 21.17 -23.60 26.21
CA THR A 43 19.93 -23.52 27.00
C THR A 43 18.79 -24.32 26.41
N LEU A 44 18.68 -24.36 25.09
CA LEU A 44 17.62 -25.07 24.36
C LEU A 44 18.08 -26.46 23.86
N SER A 45 19.21 -26.97 24.38
CA SER A 45 19.70 -28.30 24.02
C SER A 45 18.68 -29.37 24.42
N GLY A 46 18.27 -30.20 23.46
CA GLY A 46 17.24 -31.23 23.67
C GLY A 46 15.79 -30.78 23.51
N VAL A 47 15.52 -29.48 23.30
CA VAL A 47 14.18 -29.01 22.92
C VAL A 47 13.97 -29.30 21.42
N PRO A 48 12.92 -30.03 21.03
CA PRO A 48 12.60 -30.25 19.63
C PRO A 48 12.46 -28.90 18.92
N ARG A 49 13.28 -28.67 17.89
CA ARG A 49 13.17 -27.45 17.07
C ARG A 49 11.88 -27.54 16.25
N GLN A 50 10.83 -26.92 16.75
CA GLN A 50 9.59 -26.75 16.01
C GLN A 50 9.86 -25.79 14.84
N THR A 51 9.43 -26.17 13.65
CA THR A 51 9.50 -25.32 12.45
C THR A 51 8.59 -24.12 12.63
N ALA A 52 9.15 -22.98 13.07
CA ALA A 52 8.54 -21.64 13.03
C ALA A 52 7.01 -21.60 13.24
N ALA A 53 6.49 -22.33 14.22
CA ALA A 53 5.09 -22.24 14.58
C ALA A 53 4.95 -20.92 15.34
N TRP A 54 4.42 -19.91 14.66
CA TRP A 54 3.99 -18.68 15.33
C TRP A 54 3.05 -19.08 16.47
N PRO A 55 3.16 -18.46 17.67
CA PRO A 55 2.28 -18.80 18.78
C PRO A 55 0.81 -18.69 18.37
N ALA A 56 -0.06 -19.49 18.99
CA ALA A 56 -1.49 -19.31 18.85
C ALA A 56 -1.89 -17.88 19.25
N ALA A 57 -3.01 -17.37 18.71
CA ALA A 57 -3.45 -16.01 19.00
C ALA A 57 -3.63 -15.76 20.52
N ASP A 58 -4.00 -16.81 21.25
CA ASP A 58 -4.26 -16.94 22.67
C ASP A 58 -3.14 -17.70 23.41
N TRP A 59 -1.90 -17.62 22.92
CA TRP A 59 -0.74 -18.33 23.47
C TRP A 59 -0.57 -18.24 24.99
N TRP A 60 -1.08 -17.17 25.63
CA TRP A 60 -1.00 -16.97 27.07
C TRP A 60 -1.88 -17.95 27.87
N HIS A 61 -2.87 -18.60 27.25
CA HIS A 61 -3.66 -19.65 27.93
C HIS A 61 -2.80 -20.83 28.38
N SER A 62 -1.64 -21.04 27.76
CA SER A 62 -0.68 -22.07 28.19
C SER A 62 -0.13 -21.87 29.60
N PHE A 63 -0.28 -20.68 30.20
CA PHE A 63 0.11 -20.40 31.58
C PHE A 63 -0.94 -20.79 32.62
N ASP A 64 -2.18 -21.12 32.20
CA ASP A 64 -3.29 -21.51 33.09
C ASP A 64 -3.56 -20.49 34.23
N ASP A 65 -3.45 -19.19 33.90
CA ASP A 65 -3.66 -18.07 34.83
C ASP A 65 -4.89 -17.25 34.41
N ALA A 66 -5.97 -17.39 35.18
CA ALA A 66 -7.23 -16.68 34.94
C ALA A 66 -7.12 -15.15 35.16
N GLN A 67 -6.21 -14.69 36.03
CA GLN A 67 -5.98 -13.26 36.21
C GLN A 67 -5.27 -12.68 34.99
N LEU A 68 -4.25 -13.38 34.48
CA LEU A 68 -3.56 -12.99 33.26
C LEU A 68 -4.52 -12.91 32.08
N ASP A 69 -5.38 -13.92 31.93
CA ASP A 69 -6.37 -13.95 30.86
C ASP A 69 -7.30 -12.73 30.89
N HIS A 70 -7.85 -12.41 32.06
CA HIS A 70 -8.71 -11.24 32.24
C HIS A 70 -7.99 -9.92 31.92
N LEU A 71 -6.72 -9.79 32.32
CA LEU A 71 -5.91 -8.60 32.03
C LEU A 71 -5.65 -8.44 30.54
N ILE A 72 -5.32 -9.52 29.84
CA ILE A 72 -5.09 -9.49 28.40
C ILE A 72 -6.39 -9.16 27.66
N HIS A 73 -7.52 -9.76 28.03
CA HIS A 73 -8.81 -9.43 27.45
C HIS A 73 -9.17 -7.95 27.63
N THR A 74 -8.95 -7.40 28.83
CA THR A 74 -9.19 -5.98 29.10
C THR A 74 -8.28 -5.09 28.24
N ALA A 75 -6.99 -5.43 28.14
CA ALA A 75 -6.04 -4.68 27.33
C ALA A 75 -6.39 -4.73 25.83
N LEU A 76 -6.76 -5.89 25.30
CA LEU A 76 -7.14 -6.05 23.89
C LEU A 76 -8.43 -5.30 23.55
N ALA A 77 -9.38 -5.22 24.49
CA ALA A 77 -10.66 -4.54 24.27
C ALA A 77 -10.52 -3.01 24.14
N SER A 78 -9.59 -2.39 24.86
CA SER A 78 -9.52 -0.92 24.95
C SER A 78 -8.10 -0.34 24.98
N SER A 79 -7.14 -0.94 24.27
CA SER A 79 -5.77 -0.40 24.18
C SER A 79 -5.67 0.79 23.20
N PRO A 80 -5.29 1.99 23.67
CA PRO A 80 -5.03 3.13 22.79
C PRO A 80 -3.87 2.89 21.82
N ASP A 81 -2.84 2.17 22.25
CA ASP A 81 -1.68 1.86 21.40
C ASP A 81 -2.07 0.93 20.24
N LEU A 82 -2.94 -0.06 20.49
CA LEU A 82 -3.49 -0.89 19.42
C LEU A 82 -4.40 -0.10 18.47
N ALA A 83 -5.13 0.89 18.98
CA ALA A 83 -5.92 1.79 18.13
C ALA A 83 -5.01 2.61 17.20
N VAL A 84 -3.89 3.14 17.72
CA VAL A 84 -2.88 3.84 16.91
C VAL A 84 -2.25 2.91 15.87
N ALA A 85 -1.89 1.68 16.26
CA ALA A 85 -1.34 0.69 15.33
C ALA A 85 -2.34 0.36 14.20
N THR A 86 -3.61 0.17 14.54
CA THR A 86 -4.69 -0.08 13.57
C THR A 86 -4.87 1.10 12.62
N ALA A 87 -4.78 2.34 13.12
CA ALA A 87 -4.84 3.54 12.30
C ALA A 87 -3.68 3.61 11.28
N ARG A 88 -2.47 3.21 11.68
CA ARG A 88 -1.31 3.14 10.77
C ARG A 88 -1.50 2.09 9.68
N VAL A 89 -2.11 0.94 9.99
CA VAL A 89 -2.46 -0.08 8.98
C VAL A 89 -3.45 0.49 7.98
N ARG A 90 -4.55 1.11 8.44
CA ARG A 90 -5.54 1.75 7.54
C ARG A 90 -4.94 2.85 6.67
N GLN A 91 -4.00 3.62 7.22
CA GLN A 91 -3.27 4.63 6.46
C GLN A 91 -2.45 4.00 5.32
N ALA A 92 -1.75 2.89 5.59
CA ALA A 92 -1.00 2.17 4.57
C ALA A 92 -1.91 1.57 3.50
N GLU A 93 -3.05 0.98 3.90
CA GLU A 93 -4.06 0.46 2.97
C GLU A 93 -4.64 1.56 2.07
N ALA A 94 -4.97 2.73 2.64
CA ALA A 94 -5.45 3.88 1.87
C ALA A 94 -4.39 4.39 0.87
N ALA A 95 -3.11 4.41 1.26
CA ALA A 95 -2.03 4.77 0.36
C ALA A 95 -1.90 3.75 -0.79
N ALA A 96 -2.02 2.45 -0.50
CA ALA A 96 -2.02 1.39 -1.52
C ALA A 96 -3.23 1.51 -2.46
N ALA A 97 -4.42 1.77 -1.93
CA ALA A 97 -5.63 1.99 -2.70
C ALA A 97 -5.52 3.25 -3.59
N GLY A 98 -4.91 4.33 -3.09
CA GLY A 98 -4.63 5.53 -3.89
C GLY A 98 -3.67 5.27 -5.05
N ALA A 99 -2.60 4.49 -4.81
CA ALA A 99 -1.69 4.07 -5.85
C ALA A 99 -2.36 3.15 -6.89
N ASP A 100 -3.30 2.32 -6.46
CA ASP A 100 -4.10 1.48 -7.36
C ASP A 100 -5.06 2.32 -8.22
N ALA A 101 -5.81 3.24 -7.61
CA ALA A 101 -6.74 4.13 -8.29
C ALA A 101 -6.03 5.00 -9.35
N ALA A 102 -4.79 5.41 -9.11
CA ALA A 102 -3.99 6.17 -10.08
C ALA A 102 -3.69 5.39 -11.39
N ARG A 103 -3.88 4.07 -11.40
CA ARG A 103 -3.73 3.22 -12.60
C ARG A 103 -5.04 3.05 -13.36
N MET A 104 -6.16 3.52 -12.82
CA MET A 104 -7.50 3.37 -13.39
C MET A 104 -7.90 4.60 -14.22
N PRO A 105 -8.79 4.45 -15.23
CA PRO A 105 -9.40 5.59 -15.91
C PRO A 105 -10.18 6.47 -14.93
N THR A 106 -10.11 7.78 -15.11
CA THR A 106 -10.88 8.75 -14.33
C THR A 106 -12.09 9.23 -15.12
N LEU A 107 -13.23 9.39 -14.43
CA LEU A 107 -14.43 9.99 -14.98
C LEU A 107 -14.80 11.19 -14.10
N GLY A 108 -14.94 12.36 -14.71
CA GLY A 108 -15.33 13.59 -14.03
C GLY A 108 -16.35 14.35 -14.86
N ALA A 109 -17.25 15.05 -14.18
CA ALA A 109 -18.19 16.00 -14.80
C ALA A 109 -17.98 17.36 -14.15
N GLY A 110 -17.93 18.41 -14.96
CA GLY A 110 -17.78 19.79 -14.51
C GLY A 110 -18.81 20.67 -15.19
N VAL A 111 -19.33 21.64 -14.46
CA VAL A 111 -20.19 22.71 -14.97
C VAL A 111 -19.56 24.03 -14.52
N SER A 112 -19.28 24.91 -15.48
CA SER A 112 -18.78 26.26 -15.21
C SER A 112 -19.68 27.29 -15.89
N ALA A 113 -19.78 28.47 -15.27
CA ALA A 113 -20.45 29.64 -15.83
C ALA A 113 -19.56 30.84 -15.52
N ASP A 114 -19.01 31.44 -16.57
CA ASP A 114 -18.14 32.61 -16.48
C ASP A 114 -18.91 33.86 -16.92
N GLY A 115 -18.52 35.01 -16.39
CA GLY A 115 -19.11 36.29 -16.77
C GLY A 115 -18.12 37.41 -16.52
N ILE A 116 -17.91 38.26 -17.52
CA ILE A 116 -17.06 39.43 -17.39
C ILE A 116 -17.90 40.70 -17.54
N ARG A 117 -17.61 41.69 -16.68
CA ARG A 117 -18.16 43.04 -16.78
C ARG A 117 -17.02 44.00 -17.01
N ILE A 118 -16.92 44.53 -18.21
CA ILE A 118 -15.96 45.58 -18.53
C ILE A 118 -16.54 46.92 -18.06
N PRO A 119 -15.86 47.67 -17.18
CA PRO A 119 -16.31 48.99 -16.76
C PRO A 119 -16.41 49.93 -17.97
N PRO A 120 -17.43 50.81 -18.02
CA PRO A 120 -17.58 51.77 -19.11
C PRO A 120 -16.43 52.80 -19.17
N THR A 121 -15.62 52.89 -18.11
CA THR A 121 -14.40 53.70 -18.06
C THR A 121 -13.24 53.11 -18.86
N VAL A 122 -13.27 51.81 -19.18
CA VAL A 122 -12.23 51.13 -19.96
C VAL A 122 -12.62 51.11 -21.44
N ILE A 123 -13.88 50.78 -21.74
CA ILE A 123 -14.41 50.76 -23.10
C ILE A 123 -15.82 51.39 -23.05
N GLY A 124 -16.12 52.34 -23.92
CA GLY A 124 -17.41 53.04 -23.95
C GLY A 124 -18.57 52.19 -24.46
N ALA A 125 -19.79 52.74 -24.42
CA ALA A 125 -20.98 52.11 -24.99
C ALA A 125 -20.85 51.92 -26.53
N PRO A 126 -21.44 50.87 -27.12
CA PRO A 126 -22.32 49.87 -26.48
C PRO A 126 -21.58 48.74 -25.79
N LEU A 127 -20.26 48.64 -25.94
CA LEU A 127 -19.42 47.50 -25.51
C LEU A 127 -19.10 47.47 -24.00
N GLY A 128 -19.05 48.63 -23.33
CA GLY A 128 -18.84 48.71 -21.89
C GLY A 128 -20.12 48.70 -21.07
N GLY A 129 -20.05 48.18 -19.84
CA GLY A 129 -21.10 48.28 -18.83
C GLY A 129 -22.10 47.13 -18.79
N HIS A 130 -22.12 46.26 -19.78
CA HIS A 130 -22.95 45.04 -19.79
C HIS A 130 -22.16 43.81 -19.34
N TYR A 131 -22.88 42.79 -18.87
CA TYR A 131 -22.30 41.47 -18.63
C TYR A 131 -22.22 40.73 -19.96
N SER A 132 -21.07 40.15 -20.26
CA SER A 132 -20.96 39.11 -21.28
C SER A 132 -20.68 37.81 -20.56
N THR A 133 -21.47 36.79 -20.87
CA THR A 133 -21.10 35.39 -20.61
C THR A 133 -20.04 34.95 -21.62
#